data_AF-A0A9D8TIB7-F1
#
_entry.id   AF-A0A9D8TIB7-F1
#
_cell.length_a   1.000
_cell.length_b   1.000
_cell.length_c   1.000
_cell.angle_alpha   90.00
_cell.angle_beta   90.00
_cell.angle_gamma   90.00
#
_symmetry.space_group_name_H-M   'P 1'
#
loop_
_entity.id
_entity.type
_entity.pdbx_description
1 polymer ?
#
loop_
_entity_poly.entity_id
_entity_poly.type
_entity_poly.pdbx_seq_one_letter_code
_entity_poly.pdbx_strand_id
1 'polypeptide(L)'
;MLASCCEKEVYLFSGHREPALDGLHFLYSYDAYHWDSLPGTWLTPEVGNKHAEYFNVLSNSMEEAKYAPDSMMRDPSVCQGPDGT
;
A
#
# COMPACT_ATOMS: atom_id res chain seq x y z
N MET A 1 12.37 -3.64 42.06
CA MET A 1 11.13 -3.36 41.32
C MET A 1 11.53 -3.15 39.87
N LEU A 2 11.27 -4.11 38.99
CA LEU A 2 11.58 -3.98 37.55
C LEU A 2 10.38 -3.27 36.92
N ALA A 3 10.53 -1.98 36.60
CA ALA A 3 9.51 -1.25 35.86
C ALA A 3 9.59 -1.69 34.39
N SER A 4 8.58 -2.43 33.91
CA SER A 4 8.31 -2.56 32.48
C SER A 4 7.96 -1.16 31.98
N CYS A 5 8.95 -0.48 31.41
CA CYS A 5 8.82 0.93 31.04
C CYS A 5 7.99 1.04 29.76
N CYS A 6 6.72 1.41 29.96
CA CYS A 6 5.84 2.15 29.05
C CYS A 6 5.80 1.62 27.61
N GLU A 7 4.71 0.92 27.27
CA GLU A 7 4.33 0.65 25.89
C GLU A 7 4.13 2.00 25.19
N LYS A 8 5.13 2.43 24.42
CA LYS A 8 5.06 3.68 23.67
C LYS A 8 4.16 3.43 22.48
N GLU A 9 3.00 4.06 22.50
CA GLU A 9 2.12 4.10 21.33
C GLU A 9 2.84 4.87 20.21
N VAL A 10 2.91 4.25 19.03
CA VAL A 10 3.52 4.83 17.84
C VAL A 10 2.46 4.86 16.75
N TYR A 11 2.28 6.03 16.15
CA TYR A 11 1.43 6.22 14.99
C TYR A 11 2.23 5.92 13.73
N LEU A 12 1.64 5.16 12.83
CA LEU A 12 2.21 4.83 11.54
C LEU A 12 1.32 5.41 10.45
N PHE A 13 1.90 6.20 9.56
CA PHE A 13 1.26 6.68 8.34
C PHE A 13 1.89 5.98 7.14
N SER A 14 1.05 5.45 6.26
CA SER A 14 1.48 4.82 5.02
C SER A 14 0.88 5.55 3.83
N GLY A 15 1.70 5.84 2.82
CA GLY A 15 1.25 6.59 1.66
C GLY A 15 2.26 6.61 0.52
N HIS A 16 1.82 7.12 -0.62
CA HIS A 16 2.65 7.26 -1.82
C HIS A 16 3.04 8.74 -1.99
N ARG A 17 4.26 8.97 -2.49
CA ARG A 17 4.68 10.30 -2.94
C ARG A 17 4.42 10.38 -4.43
N GLU A 18 3.83 11.47 -4.89
CA GLU A 18 3.62 11.66 -6.33
C GLU A 18 4.93 12.05 -7.03
N PRO A 19 5.24 11.45 -8.20
CA PRO A 19 4.50 10.38 -8.89
C PRO A 19 4.70 9.03 -8.18
N ALA A 20 3.61 8.26 -7.97
CA ALA A 20 3.56 7.03 -7.17
C ALA A 20 4.31 5.83 -7.81
N LEU A 21 5.53 6.07 -8.29
CA LEU A 21 6.41 5.14 -8.99
C LEU A 21 7.42 4.49 -8.05
N ASP A 22 7.83 5.20 -6.99
CA ASP A 22 8.85 4.70 -6.06
C ASP A 22 8.30 3.60 -5.16
N GLY A 23 7.05 3.73 -4.71
CA GLY A 23 6.36 2.78 -3.84
C GLY A 23 5.79 3.41 -2.58
N LEU A 24 5.42 2.54 -1.65
CA LEU A 24 4.83 2.89 -0.37
C LEU A 24 5.91 3.39 0.59
N HIS A 25 5.70 4.57 1.15
CA HIS A 25 6.53 5.14 2.21
C HIS A 25 5.82 5.04 3.54
N PHE A 26 6.63 4.96 4.61
CA PHE A 26 6.15 5.04 5.97
C PHE A 26 6.69 6.27 6.68
N LEU A 27 5.81 6.94 7.42
CA LEU A 27 6.16 7.94 8.41
C LEU A 27 5.72 7.42 9.77
N TYR A 28 6.51 7.69 10.80
CA TYR A 28 6.11 7.39 12.17
C TYR A 28 6.10 8.64 13.03
N SER A 29 5.32 8.58 14.10
CA SER A 29 5.22 9.64 15.09
C SER A 29 4.90 9.05 16.46
N TYR A 30 5.40 9.69 17.51
CA TYR A 30 5.02 9.39 18.89
C TYR A 30 3.88 10.30 19.39
N ASP A 31 3.61 11.42 18.72
CA ASP A 31 2.66 12.45 19.16
C ASP A 31 1.57 12.81 18.13
N ALA A 32 1.60 12.16 16.96
CA ALA A 32 0.74 12.41 15.79
C ALA A 32 0.85 13.83 15.18
N TYR A 33 1.77 14.68 15.66
CA TYR A 33 2.00 16.03 15.15
C TYR A 33 3.34 16.16 14.43
N HIS A 34 4.40 15.56 14.98
CA HIS A 34 5.73 15.52 14.37
C HIS A 34 5.95 14.16 13.72
N TRP A 35 6.23 14.17 12.42
CA TRP A 35 6.34 12.95 11.62
C TRP A 35 7.76 12.80 11.10
N ASP A 36 8.37 11.64 11.38
CA ASP A 36 9.68 11.25 10.88
C ASP A 36 9.54 10.19 9.79
N SER A 37 10.39 10.27 8.76
CA SER A 37 10.39 9.28 7.68
C SER A 37 11.17 8.04 8.08
N LEU A 38 10.57 6.86 7.91
CA LEU A 38 11.37 5.65 7.89
C LEU A 38 12.16 5.62 6.58
N PRO A 39 13.46 5.30 6.62
CA PRO A 39 14.28 5.21 5.42
C PRO A 39 13.92 3.94 4.63
N GLY A 40 13.68 4.13 3.33
CA GLY A 40 13.35 3.06 2.41
C GLY A 40 12.04 3.30 1.67
N THR A 41 11.86 2.51 0.62
CA THR A 41 10.60 2.43 -0.12
C THR A 41 10.18 0.98 -0.15
N TRP A 42 8.92 0.74 0.21
CA TRP A 42 8.34 -0.59 0.35
C TRP A 42 7.24 -0.78 -0.69
N LEU A 43 6.90 -2.03 -1.02
CA LEU A 43 5.81 -2.36 -1.97
C LEU A 43 5.90 -1.53 -3.26
N THR A 44 7.05 -1.58 -3.94
CA THR A 44 7.23 -0.98 -5.25
C THR A 44 6.09 -1.39 -6.19
N PRO A 45 5.46 -0.43 -6.88
CA PRO A 45 4.35 -0.71 -7.77
C PRO A 45 4.88 -1.50 -8.96
N GLU A 46 4.45 -2.75 -9.06
CA GLU A 46 4.70 -3.58 -10.22
C GLU A 46 3.38 -3.97 -10.86
N VAL A 47 3.38 -4.10 -12.19
CA VAL A 47 2.25 -4.69 -12.89
C VAL A 47 2.10 -6.12 -12.36
N GLY A 48 0.90 -6.44 -11.85
CA GLY A 48 0.59 -7.76 -11.33
C GLY A 48 0.73 -8.88 -12.38
N ASN A 49 0.62 -10.14 -11.93
CA ASN A 49 0.61 -11.35 -12.77
C ASN A 49 1.97 -11.81 -13.33
N LYS A 50 3.06 -11.68 -12.56
CA LYS A 50 4.31 -12.42 -12.88
C LYS A 50 4.14 -13.95 -12.73
N HIS A 51 3.22 -14.36 -11.87
CA HIS A 51 2.82 -15.76 -11.67
C HIS A 51 1.32 -15.87 -11.90
N ALA A 52 0.91 -16.75 -12.82
CA ALA A 52 -0.50 -17.00 -13.13
C ALA A 52 -1.23 -17.69 -11.97
N GLU A 53 -0.49 -18.36 -11.08
CA GLU A 53 -1.03 -19.17 -9.98
C GLU A 53 -0.72 -18.50 -8.63
N TYR A 54 -1.70 -18.46 -7.73
CA TYR A 54 -1.53 -18.05 -6.34
C TYR A 54 -2.10 -19.09 -5.38
N PHE A 55 -1.54 -19.17 -4.18
CA PHE A 55 -2.07 -20.05 -3.14
C PHE A 55 -3.23 -19.36 -2.42
N ASN A 56 -4.43 -19.92 -2.56
CA ASN A 56 -5.61 -19.45 -1.85
C ASN A 56 -5.70 -20.14 -0.49
N VAL A 57 -5.60 -19.36 0.59
CA VAL A 57 -5.61 -19.88 1.97
C VAL A 57 -7.01 -20.34 2.39
N LEU A 58 -8.07 -19.80 1.79
CA LEU A 58 -9.46 -20.15 2.10
C LEU A 58 -9.84 -21.50 1.50
N SER A 59 -9.42 -21.77 0.26
CA SER A 59 -9.61 -23.06 -0.40
C SER A 59 -8.46 -24.04 -0.20
N ASN A 60 -7.35 -23.58 0.38
CA ASN A 60 -6.12 -24.35 0.62
C ASN A 60 -5.57 -25.03 -0.66
N SER A 61 -5.73 -24.37 -1.82
CA SER A 61 -5.32 -24.84 -3.13
C SER A 61 -4.66 -23.73 -3.96
N MET A 62 -3.84 -24.11 -4.94
CA MET A 62 -3.38 -23.16 -5.96
C MET A 62 -4.53 -22.84 -6.92
N GLU A 63 -4.76 -21.57 -7.17
CA GLU A 63 -5.78 -21.06 -8.09
C GLU A 63 -5.13 -20.14 -9.13
N GLU A 64 -5.67 -20.15 -10.35
CA GLU A 64 -5.24 -19.22 -11.39
C GLU A 64 -5.84 -17.83 -11.10
N ALA A 65 -5.01 -16.79 -11.21
CA ALA A 65 -5.44 -15.41 -11.14
C ALA A 65 -6.41 -15.11 -12.29
N LYS A 66 -7.71 -15.17 -11.99
CA LYS A 66 -8.77 -14.84 -12.95
C LYS A 66 -8.70 -13.35 -13.26
N TYR A 67 -8.17 -13.02 -14.43
CA TYR A 67 -7.99 -11.63 -14.88
C TYR A 67 -9.32 -10.87 -14.87
N ALA A 68 -9.33 -9.68 -14.27
CA ALA A 68 -10.32 -8.67 -14.63
C ALA A 68 -9.84 -8.06 -15.95
N PRO A 69 -10.59 -8.22 -17.07
CA PRO A 69 -10.16 -7.79 -18.41
C PRO A 69 -9.83 -6.30 -18.52
N ASP A 70 -10.33 -5.49 -17.58
CA ASP A 70 -10.04 -4.08 -17.51
C ASP A 70 -9.00 -3.81 -16.42
N SER A 71 -7.79 -3.50 -16.90
CA SER A 71 -6.62 -3.08 -16.14
C SER A 71 -7.00 -2.21 -14.92
N MET A 72 -6.73 -2.69 -13.71
CA MET A 72 -7.04 -2.03 -12.44
C MET A 72 -6.15 -0.82 -12.11
N MET A 73 -5.68 -0.09 -13.12
CA MET A 73 -5.43 1.34 -12.97
C MET A 73 -6.40 2.03 -13.92
N ARG A 74 -7.59 2.39 -13.41
CA ARG A 74 -8.31 3.51 -14.01
C ARG A 74 -7.36 4.69 -13.91
N ASP A 75 -6.95 5.20 -15.06
CA ASP A 75 -6.36 6.53 -15.11
C ASP A 75 -7.29 7.48 -14.33
N PRO A 76 -6.81 8.20 -13.30
CA PRO A 76 -7.64 9.17 -12.59
C PRO A 76 -8.23 10.23 -13.53
N SER A 77 -7.66 10.45 -14.72
CA SER A 77 -8.24 11.31 -15.77
C SER A 77 -9.54 10.74 -16.37
N VAL A 78 -9.71 9.41 -16.38
CA VAL A 78 -10.92 8.72 -16.90
C VAL A 78 -12.12 8.80 -15.94
N CYS A 79 -11.89 9.21 -14.69
CA CYS A 79 -12.96 9.52 -13.73
C CYS A 79 -13.49 10.96 -13.87
N GLN A 80 -12.92 11.79 -14.75
CA GLN A 80 -13.58 13.03 -15.14
C GLN A 80 -14.62 12.72 -16.22
N GLY A 81 -15.90 12.86 -15.85
CA GLY A 81 -16.98 12.82 -16.82
C GLY A 81 -16.83 13.91 -17.89
N PRO A 82 -17.65 13.89 -18.95
CA PRO A 82 -17.65 14.91 -20.00
C PRO A 82 -17.87 16.34 -19.50
N ASP A 83 -18.26 16.53 -18.25
CA ASP A 83 -18.51 17.80 -17.59
C ASP A 83 -17.40 18.14 -16.60
N GLY A 84 -16.30 18.67 -17.15
CA GLY A 84 -15.33 19.43 -16.36
C GLY A 84 -15.91 20.75 -15.85
N THR A 85 -16.73 20.69 -14.79
CA THR A 85 -17.12 21.83 -13.95
C THR A 85 -17.19 21.44 -12.48
#